data_AF-A0A3M8BYM2-F1
#
_entry.id   AF-A0A3M8BYM2-F1
#
_cell.length_a   1.000
_cell.length_b   1.000
_cell.length_c   1.000
_cell.angle_alpha   90.00
_cell.angle_beta   90.00
_cell.angle_gamma   90.00
#
_symmetry.space_group_name_H-M   'P 1'
#
loop_
_entity.id
_entity.type
_entity.pdbx_description
1 polymer ?
#
loop_
_entity_poly.entity_id
_entity_poly.type
_entity_poly.pdbx_seq_one_letter_code
_entity_poly.pdbx_strand_id
1 'polypeptide(L)'
;MYMIIFIALTAIIVVLLMYRYKNREEIESNLGFKIVGYYLLGAFTFRINELALPLGFMIFLLFFRPTRNVPLKQFSAMLGLIMYFAQLIIPAVDEYWFERPHEVAGMSNHASQLRFSDDWGNIRSEMNIEPHARLEKG
;
A
#
# COMPACT_ATOMS: atom_id res chain seq x y z
N MET A 1 5.78 7.85 -2.23
CA MET A 1 4.61 7.56 -3.09
C MET A 1 3.56 6.76 -2.34
N TYR A 2 3.94 5.68 -1.65
CA TYR A 2 3.15 4.91 -0.69
C TYR A 2 2.09 5.73 0.10
N MET A 3 2.50 6.76 0.84
CA MET A 3 1.58 7.54 1.70
C MET A 3 0.40 8.16 0.94
N ILE A 4 0.63 8.67 -0.27
CA ILE A 4 -0.42 9.27 -1.11
C ILE A 4 -1.42 8.20 -1.55
N ILE A 5 -0.95 7.01 -1.91
CA ILE A 5 -1.79 5.86 -2.28
C ILE A 5 -2.67 5.45 -1.09
N PHE A 6 -2.12 5.39 0.13
CA PHE A 6 -2.90 5.08 1.33
C PHE A 6 -3.99 6.11 1.62
N ILE A 7 -3.67 7.40 1.48
CA ILE A 7 -4.63 8.48 1.69
C ILE A 7 -5.76 8.37 0.66
N ALA A 8 -5.41 8.18 -0.62
CA ALA A 8 -6.39 8.03 -1.69
C ALA A 8 -7.29 6.79 -1.48
N LEU A 9 -6.70 5.65 -1.16
CA LEU A 9 -7.44 4.41 -0.88
C LEU A 9 -8.38 4.57 0.33
N THR A 10 -7.90 5.22 1.39
CA THR A 10 -8.72 5.52 2.58
C THR A 10 -9.88 6.44 2.23
N ALA A 11 -9.66 7.49 1.43
CA ALA A 11 -10.72 8.38 0.97
C ALA A 11 -11.79 7.64 0.16
N ILE A 12 -11.36 6.76 -0.76
CA ILE A 12 -12.26 5.91 -1.56
C ILE A 12 -13.13 5.03 -0.65
N ILE A 13 -12.51 4.37 0.34
CA ILE A 13 -13.23 3.52 1.30
C ILE A 13 -14.27 4.33 2.09
N VAL A 14 -13.89 5.52 2.58
CA VAL A 14 -14.82 6.39 3.30
C VAL A 14 -16.01 6.78 2.43
N VAL A 15 -15.78 7.19 1.17
CA VAL A 15 -16.85 7.53 0.22
C VAL A 15 -17.77 6.33 -0.03
N LEU A 16 -17.19 5.15 -0.21
CA LEU A 16 -17.93 3.91 -0.48
C LEU A 16 -18.79 3.48 0.72
N LEU A 17 -18.25 3.61 1.94
CA LEU A 17 -18.99 3.39 3.18
C LEU A 17 -20.12 4.41 3.36
N MET A 18 -19.86 5.70 3.09
CA MET A 18 -20.89 6.75 3.15
C MET A 18 -22.01 6.51 2.14
N TYR A 19 -21.66 6.14 0.90
CA TYR A 19 -22.63 5.81 -0.14
C TYR A 19 -23.52 4.65 0.30
N ARG A 20 -22.93 3.56 0.79
CA ARG A 20 -23.71 2.39 1.26
C ARG A 20 -24.52 2.69 2.53
N TYR A 21 -24.00 3.53 3.42
CA TYR A 21 -24.73 3.99 4.60
C TYR A 21 -25.96 4.81 4.21
N LYS A 22 -25.85 5.68 3.20
CA LYS A 22 -26.98 6.49 2.73
C LYS A 22 -28.06 5.63 2.05
N ASN A 23 -27.65 4.59 1.33
CA ASN A 23 -28.53 3.65 0.63
C ASN A 23 -28.96 2.45 1.50
N ARG A 24 -28.99 2.62 2.84
CA ARG A 24 -29.45 1.58 3.76
C ARG A 24 -30.97 1.46 3.70
N GLU A 25 -31.47 0.22 3.65
CA GLU A 25 -32.90 -0.07 3.69
C GLU A 25 -33.42 -0.14 5.13
N GLU A 26 -32.59 -0.62 6.06
CA GLU A 26 -32.98 -0.83 7.46
C GLU A 26 -32.42 0.27 8.37
N ILE A 27 -33.33 0.91 9.12
CA ILE A 27 -32.93 1.82 10.19
C ILE A 27 -32.44 0.99 11.39
N GLU A 28 -31.19 1.21 11.78
CA GLU A 28 -30.57 0.54 12.91
C GLU A 28 -29.83 1.57 13.78
N SER A 29 -30.08 1.51 15.10
CA SER A 29 -29.39 2.36 16.07
C SER A 29 -27.87 2.13 16.01
N ASN A 30 -27.11 3.24 16.05
CA ASN A 30 -25.65 3.28 16.04
C ASN A 30 -25.02 2.57 14.84
N LEU A 31 -25.72 2.47 13.71
CA LEU A 31 -25.22 1.77 12.53
C LEU A 31 -23.88 2.34 12.03
N GLY A 32 -23.68 3.66 12.09
CA GLY A 32 -22.41 4.29 11.71
C GLY A 32 -21.22 3.72 12.50
N PHE A 33 -21.32 3.68 13.83
CA PHE A 33 -20.29 3.09 14.70
C PHE A 33 -20.09 1.60 14.42
N LYS A 34 -21.17 0.87 14.14
CA LYS A 34 -21.08 -0.56 13.78
C LYS A 34 -20.29 -0.74 12.49
N ILE A 35 -20.59 0.04 11.44
CA ILE A 35 -19.86 0.00 10.16
C ILE A 35 -18.37 0.25 10.37
N VAL A 36 -18.02 1.30 11.13
CA VAL A 36 -16.62 1.59 11.47
C VAL A 36 -16.00 0.42 12.24
N GLY A 37 -16.72 -0.16 13.20
CA GLY A 37 -16.25 -1.32 13.96
C GLY A 37 -15.99 -2.55 13.09
N TYR A 38 -16.88 -2.87 12.15
CA TYR A 38 -16.69 -3.99 11.21
C TYR A 38 -15.50 -3.72 10.27
N TYR A 39 -15.33 -2.49 9.78
CA TYR A 39 -14.18 -2.10 8.98
C TYR A 39 -12.86 -2.26 9.75
N LEU A 40 -12.79 -1.71 10.97
CA LEU A 40 -11.59 -1.83 11.82
C LEU A 40 -11.30 -3.29 12.17
N LEU A 41 -12.35 -4.08 12.44
CA LEU A 41 -12.20 -5.51 12.70
C LEU A 41 -11.64 -6.23 11.47
N GLY A 42 -12.11 -5.94 10.26
CA GLY A 42 -11.56 -6.52 9.04
C GLY A 42 -10.11 -6.10 8.75
N ALA A 43 -9.75 -4.84 9.07
CA ALA A 43 -8.41 -4.30 8.85
C ALA A 43 -7.41 -4.69 9.94
N PHE A 44 -7.88 -5.23 11.07
CA PHE A 44 -7.02 -5.55 12.19
C PHE A 44 -6.04 -6.66 11.81
N THR A 45 -4.76 -6.29 11.91
CA THR A 45 -3.62 -7.13 11.58
C THR A 45 -2.95 -7.59 12.86
N PHE A 46 -2.76 -8.89 13.00
CA PHE A 46 -1.92 -9.45 14.05
C PHE A 46 -0.54 -9.75 13.47
N ARG A 47 0.52 -9.22 14.08
CA ARG A 47 1.90 -9.45 13.64
C ARG A 47 2.64 -10.31 14.64
N ILE A 48 3.29 -11.36 14.14
CA ILE A 48 4.22 -12.20 14.88
C ILE A 48 5.49 -12.29 14.05
N ASN A 49 6.58 -11.66 14.52
CA ASN A 49 7.81 -11.48 13.73
C ASN A 49 7.47 -10.84 12.36
N GLU A 50 7.96 -11.43 11.26
CA GLU A 50 7.69 -10.97 9.90
C GLU A 50 6.32 -11.41 9.35
N LEU A 51 5.58 -12.24 10.08
CA LEU A 51 4.28 -12.75 9.64
C LEU A 51 3.15 -11.82 10.06
N ALA A 52 2.48 -11.22 9.08
CA ALA A 52 1.21 -10.54 9.26
C ALA A 52 0.05 -11.50 9.00
N LEU A 53 -0.94 -11.52 9.90
CA LEU A 53 -2.14 -12.34 9.81
C LEU A 53 -3.39 -11.48 9.90
N PRO A 54 -4.44 -11.75 9.10
CA PRO A 54 -5.71 -11.01 9.12
C PRO A 54 -6.60 -11.49 10.29
N LEU A 55 -6.07 -11.48 11.52
CA LEU A 55 -6.73 -12.07 12.68
C LEU A 55 -8.08 -11.43 12.96
N GLY A 56 -8.23 -10.13 12.73
CA GLY A 56 -9.51 -9.48 12.95
C GLY A 56 -10.57 -9.95 11.97
N PHE A 57 -10.22 -10.17 10.70
CA PHE A 57 -11.13 -10.76 9.74
C PHE A 57 -11.48 -12.22 10.08
N MET A 58 -10.52 -13.01 10.59
CA MET A 58 -10.80 -14.35 11.10
C MET A 58 -11.78 -14.32 12.29
N ILE A 59 -11.59 -13.39 13.23
CA ILE A 59 -12.51 -13.17 14.35
C ILE A 59 -13.91 -12.78 13.83
N PHE A 60 -13.99 -11.91 12.82
CA PHE A 60 -15.24 -11.56 12.18
C PHE A 60 -15.98 -12.79 11.65
N LEU A 61 -15.29 -13.65 10.89
CA LEU A 61 -15.89 -14.86 10.31
C LEU A 61 -16.39 -15.85 11.38
N LEU A 62 -15.62 -16.01 12.47
CA LEU A 62 -15.91 -17.01 13.50
C LEU A 62 -16.98 -16.55 14.50
N PHE A 63 -16.95 -15.28 14.90
CA PHE A 63 -17.72 -14.79 16.06
C PHE A 63 -18.78 -13.74 15.71
N PHE A 64 -18.65 -13.00 14.60
CA PHE A 64 -19.54 -11.88 14.29
C PHE A 64 -20.53 -12.24 13.17
N ARG A 65 -21.74 -12.62 13.56
CA ARG A 65 -22.86 -12.90 12.64
C ARG A 65 -23.93 -11.80 12.75
N PRO A 66 -23.83 -10.72 11.94
CA PRO A 66 -24.84 -9.68 11.97
C PRO A 66 -26.22 -10.21 11.55
N THR A 67 -27.27 -9.69 12.17
CA THR A 67 -28.67 -10.06 11.88
C THR A 67 -29.47 -8.96 11.16
N ARG A 68 -28.96 -7.73 11.15
CA ARG A 68 -29.54 -6.54 10.50
C ARG A 68 -28.47 -5.82 9.70
N ASN A 69 -28.85 -5.15 8.61
CA ASN A 69 -27.90 -4.51 7.69
C ASN A 69 -26.72 -5.45 7.32
N VAL A 70 -26.99 -6.75 7.16
CA VAL A 70 -25.98 -7.79 6.97
C VAL A 70 -25.05 -7.49 5.79
N PRO A 71 -25.57 -7.14 4.60
CA PRO A 71 -24.70 -6.86 3.45
C PRO A 71 -23.76 -5.69 3.71
N LEU A 72 -24.20 -4.66 4.44
CA LEU A 72 -23.39 -3.48 4.74
C LEU A 72 -22.27 -3.79 5.75
N LYS A 73 -22.57 -4.58 6.79
CA LYS A 73 -21.58 -4.97 7.81
C LYS A 73 -20.54 -5.94 7.25
N GLN A 74 -20.96 -6.92 6.44
CA GLN A 74 -20.06 -7.82 5.73
C GLN A 74 -19.17 -7.06 4.75
N PHE A 75 -19.76 -6.15 3.98
CA PHE A 75 -19.01 -5.28 3.07
C PHE A 75 -17.97 -4.42 3.81
N SER A 76 -18.33 -3.86 4.96
CA SER A 76 -17.42 -3.08 5.80
C SER A 76 -16.22 -3.91 6.26
N ALA A 77 -16.46 -5.13 6.75
CA ALA A 77 -15.39 -6.06 7.11
C ALA A 77 -14.51 -6.44 5.91
N MET A 78 -15.09 -6.61 4.72
CA MET A 78 -14.35 -6.92 3.50
C MET A 78 -13.48 -5.75 3.03
N LEU A 79 -13.95 -4.50 3.14
CA LEU A 79 -13.10 -3.34 2.91
C LEU A 79 -11.94 -3.26 3.90
N GLY A 80 -12.16 -3.67 5.15
CA GLY A 80 -11.10 -3.82 6.12
C GLY A 80 -10.05 -4.85 5.67
N LEU A 81 -10.48 -6.02 5.19
CA LEU A 81 -9.57 -7.05 4.66
C LEU A 81 -8.79 -6.56 3.43
N ILE A 82 -9.43 -5.78 2.55
CA ILE A 82 -8.73 -5.15 1.42
C ILE A 82 -7.64 -4.20 1.93
N MET A 83 -7.90 -3.43 2.99
CA MET A 83 -6.89 -2.58 3.61
C MET A 83 -5.76 -3.37 4.26
N TYR A 84 -6.04 -4.52 4.86
CA TYR A 84 -5.01 -5.45 5.32
C TYR A 84 -4.06 -5.84 4.18
N PHE A 85 -4.60 -6.26 3.02
CA PHE A 85 -3.77 -6.61 1.88
C PHE A 85 -3.03 -5.42 1.29
N ALA A 86 -3.66 -4.25 1.22
CA ALA A 86 -3.03 -3.02 0.75
C ALA A 86 -1.77 -2.67 1.58
N GLN A 87 -1.82 -2.86 2.91
CA GLN A 87 -0.68 -2.67 3.82
C GLN A 87 0.49 -3.62 3.56
N LEU A 88 0.27 -4.75 2.88
CA LEU A 88 1.32 -5.71 2.53
C LEU A 88 1.82 -5.51 1.11
N ILE A 89 0.90 -5.24 0.17
CA ILE A 89 1.21 -5.17 -1.27
C ILE A 89 1.85 -3.84 -1.63
N ILE A 90 1.30 -2.71 -1.16
CA ILE A 90 1.78 -1.38 -1.60
C ILE A 90 3.25 -1.15 -1.21
N PRO A 91 3.73 -1.45 0.02
CA PRO A 91 5.15 -1.28 0.33
C PRO A 91 6.02 -2.22 -0.53
N ALA A 92 5.62 -3.48 -0.71
CA ALA A 92 6.36 -4.45 -1.51
C ALA A 92 6.47 -4.04 -2.99
N VAL A 93 5.42 -3.40 -3.54
CA VAL A 93 5.45 -2.86 -4.90
C VAL A 93 6.32 -1.61 -4.99
N ASP A 94 6.28 -0.73 -3.99
CA ASP A 94 7.14 0.47 -3.91
C ASP A 94 8.62 0.03 -3.94
N GLU A 95 8.98 -0.93 -3.09
CA GLU A 95 10.33 -1.53 -3.03
C GLU A 95 10.72 -2.14 -4.38
N TYR A 96 9.88 -3.01 -4.96
CA TYR A 96 10.17 -3.63 -6.26
C TYR A 96 10.35 -2.62 -7.41
N TRP A 97 9.59 -1.51 -7.40
CA TRP A 97 9.62 -0.52 -8.49
C TRP A 97 10.78 0.46 -8.35
N PHE A 98 11.16 0.84 -7.11
CA PHE A 98 12.21 1.83 -6.85
C PHE A 98 13.58 1.21 -6.59
N GLU A 99 13.65 -0.01 -6.06
CA GLU A 99 14.92 -0.75 -5.88
C GLU A 99 15.26 -1.64 -7.07
N ARG A 100 14.51 -1.54 -8.17
CA ARG A 100 14.88 -2.18 -9.43
C ARG A 100 16.32 -1.76 -9.73
N PRO A 101 17.31 -2.67 -9.71
CA PRO A 101 18.66 -2.29 -10.07
C PRO A 101 18.56 -1.79 -11.51
N HIS A 102 18.76 -0.49 -11.69
CA HIS A 102 19.18 0.01 -12.97
C HIS A 102 20.56 -0.59 -13.17
N GLU A 103 20.60 -1.81 -13.72
CA GLU A 103 21.76 -2.29 -14.45
C GLU A 103 21.91 -1.31 -15.61
N VAL A 104 22.55 -0.17 -15.33
CA VAL A 104 23.30 0.53 -16.34
C VAL A 104 24.20 -0.55 -16.90
N ALA A 105 24.05 -0.87 -18.18
CA ALA A 105 24.93 -1.81 -18.86
C ALA A 105 26.34 -1.22 -18.87
N GLY A 106 27.01 -1.27 -17.72
CA GLY A 106 28.43 -1.12 -17.63
C GLY A 106 28.99 -2.35 -18.33
N MET A 107 29.31 -2.21 -19.61
CA MET A 107 30.04 -3.21 -20.40
C MET A 107 31.47 -3.43 -19.87
N SER A 108 31.73 -3.27 -18.57
CA SER A 108 33.02 -3.49 -17.94
C SER A 108 32.94 -4.70 -17.02
N ASN A 109 33.44 -5.82 -17.51
CA ASN A 109 33.40 -7.11 -16.82
C ASN A 109 34.19 -7.12 -15.49
N HIS A 110 34.87 -6.05 -15.06
CA HIS A 110 35.67 -5.98 -13.84
C HIS A 110 35.50 -4.62 -13.11
N ALA A 111 35.06 -4.66 -11.86
CA ALA A 111 34.91 -3.47 -11.00
C ALA A 111 36.22 -2.69 -10.75
N SER A 112 37.37 -3.32 -10.96
CA SER A 112 38.69 -2.71 -10.83
C SER A 112 39.13 -1.86 -12.04
N GLN A 113 38.33 -1.82 -13.12
CA GLN A 113 38.61 -1.06 -14.34
C GLN A 113 37.62 0.08 -14.61
N LEU A 114 36.72 0.36 -13.65
CA LEU A 114 35.80 1.51 -13.69
C LEU A 114 36.60 2.82 -13.68
N ARG A 115 36.92 3.34 -14.87
CA ARG A 115 37.38 4.72 -15.04
C ARG A 115 36.14 5.60 -15.08
N PHE A 116 35.66 5.96 -13.88
CA PHE A 116 34.49 6.82 -13.70
C PHE A 116 34.51 8.10 -14.53
N SER A 117 35.70 8.63 -14.88
CA SER A 117 35.83 9.79 -15.76
C SER A 117 35.30 9.57 -17.17
N ASP A 118 35.48 8.36 -17.70
CA ASP A 118 35.15 8.01 -19.08
C ASP A 118 33.65 7.62 -19.17
N ASP A 119 33.14 6.91 -18.16
CA ASP A 119 31.72 6.52 -18.07
C ASP A 119 30.79 7.68 -17.67
N TRP A 120 31.31 8.71 -16.99
CA TRP A 120 30.54 9.89 -16.58
C TRP A 120 29.95 10.67 -17.76
N GLY A 121 30.63 10.69 -18.90
CA GLY A 121 30.13 11.32 -20.12
C GLY A 121 28.85 10.66 -20.64
N ASN A 122 28.81 9.32 -20.62
CA ASN A 122 27.67 8.54 -21.09
C ASN A 122 26.51 8.59 -20.10
N ILE A 123 26.79 8.43 -18.81
CA ILE A 123 25.78 8.53 -17.73
C ILE A 123 25.09 9.90 -17.74
N ARG A 124 25.85 10.98 -17.98
CA ARG A 124 25.29 12.33 -18.10
C ARG A 124 24.31 12.45 -19.26
N SER A 125 24.67 11.86 -20.41
CA SER A 125 23.85 11.92 -21.62
C SER A 125 22.54 11.15 -21.48
N GLU A 126 22.56 10.05 -20.73
CA GLU A 126 21.42 9.15 -20.57
C GLU A 126 20.46 9.61 -19.45
N MET A 127 21.00 10.28 -18.41
CA MET A 127 20.21 10.77 -17.27
C MET A 127 19.80 12.26 -17.38
N ASN A 128 20.07 12.92 -18.51
CA ASN A 128 19.71 14.33 -18.78
C ASN A 128 20.16 15.31 -17.67
N ILE A 129 21.37 15.12 -17.15
CA ILE A 129 21.93 15.90 -16.04
C ILE A 129 22.53 17.22 -16.54
N GLU A 130 22.30 18.31 -15.79
CA GLU A 130 22.71 19.67 -16.18
C GLU A 130 24.21 19.80 -16.56
N PRO A 131 24.56 20.66 -17.55
CA PRO A 131 25.91 20.79 -18.12
C PRO A 131 27.04 21.19 -17.16
N HIS A 132 26.73 21.55 -15.92
CA HIS A 132 27.68 22.04 -14.93
C HIS A 132 27.74 21.22 -13.64
N ALA A 133 27.00 20.09 -13.55
CA ALA A 133 27.16 19.13 -12.46
C ALA A 133 28.57 18.52 -12.50
N ARG A 134 29.42 18.93 -11.56
CA ARG A 134 30.77 18.38 -11.37
C ARG A 134 30.73 17.33 -10.26
N LEU A 135 31.49 16.27 -10.46
CA LEU A 135 31.84 15.35 -9.38
C LEU A 135 32.65 16.14 -8.35
N GLU A 136 32.21 16.18 -7.10
CA GLU A 136 33.05 16.68 -6.02
C GLU A 136 34.31 15.81 -5.94
N LYS A 137 35.47 16.46 -6.05
CA LYS A 137 36.75 15.79 -5.84
C LYS A 137 36.88 15.47 -4.35
N GLY A 138 36.84 14.19 -4.01
CA GLY A 138 37.44 13.68 -2.77
C GLY A 138 38.96 13.80 -2.81
#